data_AF-A0A673JP56-F1
#
_entry.id   AF-A0A673JP56-F1
#
_cell.length_a   1.000
_cell.length_b   1.000
_cell.length_c   1.000
_cell.angle_alpha   90.00
_cell.angle_beta   90.00
_cell.angle_gamma   90.00
#
_symmetry.space_group_name_H-M   'P 1'
#
loop_
_entity.id
_entity.type
_entity.pdbx_description
1 polymer ?
#
loop_
_entity_poly.entity_id
_entity_poly.type
_entity_poly.pdbx_seq_one_letter_code
_entity_poly.pdbx_strand_id
1 'polypeptide(L)'
;IFTFQKRLQKELLALQSDPPPGMTLNERSVWLIDMEGAPGTLYEGEKFQLLFKFSSRYPFDSPQVMFTGENIPVHPHVYSNGHICLSILTEDWSPALSVQSVCLSIISMLSNLMQGVAHMILKGIWNYTNALWVRIQALVL
;
A
#
# COMPACT_ATOMS: atom_id res chain seq x y z
N ILE A 1 17.02 -22.79 15.62
CA ILE A 1 16.19 -21.59 15.91
C ILE A 1 16.28 -20.68 14.69
N PHE A 2 15.30 -20.72 13.79
CA PHE A 2 15.22 -19.76 12.69
C PHE A 2 14.84 -18.41 13.28
N THR A 3 15.82 -17.56 13.55
CA THR A 3 15.56 -16.23 14.08
C THR A 3 14.90 -15.38 13.00
N PHE A 4 13.69 -14.87 13.26
CA PHE A 4 12.95 -13.98 12.35
C PHE A 4 13.80 -12.80 11.84
N GLN A 5 14.79 -12.39 12.62
CA GLN A 5 15.84 -11.42 12.25
C GLN A 5 16.57 -11.77 10.94
N LYS A 6 16.93 -13.05 10.72
CA LYS A 6 17.57 -13.47 9.46
C LYS A 6 16.63 -13.33 8.26
N ARG A 7 15.34 -13.61 8.48
CA ARG A 7 14.30 -13.45 7.45
C ARG A 7 14.12 -11.98 7.09
N LEU A 8 13.95 -11.11 8.09
CA LEU A 8 13.82 -9.66 7.90
C LEU A 8 15.06 -9.07 7.21
N GLN A 9 16.26 -9.47 7.61
CA GLN A 9 17.48 -8.99 6.97
C GLN A 9 17.53 -9.36 5.49
N LYS A 10 17.13 -10.58 5.12
CA LYS A 10 17.05 -11.01 3.71
C LYS A 10 16.05 -10.17 2.92
N GLU A 11 14.89 -9.88 3.49
CA GLU A 11 13.88 -9.06 2.83
C GLU A 11 14.28 -7.60 2.68
N LEU A 12 14.97 -7.04 3.69
CA LEU A 12 15.51 -5.69 3.63
C LEU A 12 16.52 -5.55 2.50
N LEU A 13 17.40 -6.54 2.35
CA LEU A 13 18.38 -6.59 1.26
C LEU A 13 17.70 -6.74 -0.10
N ALA A 14 16.65 -7.56 -0.20
CA ALA A 14 15.88 -7.70 -1.43
C ALA A 14 15.23 -6.38 -1.86
N LEU A 15 14.57 -5.67 -0.93
CA LEU A 15 13.98 -4.35 -1.17
C LEU A 15 15.02 -3.30 -1.56
N GLN A 16 16.22 -3.34 -0.98
CA GLN A 16 17.30 -2.41 -1.33
C GLN A 16 17.90 -2.69 -2.70
N SER A 17 18.06 -3.98 -3.03
CA SER A 17 18.68 -4.41 -4.27
C SER A 17 17.75 -4.26 -5.46
N ASP A 18 16.45 -4.51 -5.26
CA ASP A 18 15.44 -4.53 -6.30
C ASP A 18 14.09 -4.05 -5.73
N PRO A 19 13.94 -2.73 -5.51
CA PRO A 19 12.70 -2.19 -4.99
C PRO A 19 11.57 -2.30 -6.03
N PRO A 20 10.31 -2.51 -5.59
CA PRO A 20 9.16 -2.45 -6.50
C PRO A 20 9.08 -1.11 -7.25
N PRO A 21 8.50 -1.08 -8.47
CA PRO A 21 8.38 0.15 -9.24
C PRO A 21 7.67 1.26 -8.48
N GLY A 22 8.25 2.46 -8.49
CA GLY A 22 7.69 3.61 -7.77
C GLY A 22 7.84 3.53 -6.25
N MET A 23 8.61 2.58 -5.71
CA MET A 23 8.88 2.49 -4.28
C MET A 23 10.36 2.62 -3.96
N THR A 24 10.68 3.22 -2.82
CA THR A 24 12.04 3.33 -2.32
C THR A 24 12.08 3.14 -0.81
N LEU A 25 13.07 2.41 -0.32
CA LEU A 25 13.28 2.24 1.12
C LEU A 25 13.88 3.51 1.71
N ASN A 26 13.09 4.24 2.48
CA ASN A 26 13.48 5.51 3.10
C ASN A 26 14.23 5.28 4.41
N GLU A 27 13.61 4.59 5.38
CA GLU A 27 14.19 4.35 6.69
C GLU A 27 14.20 2.85 7.06
N ARG A 28 15.40 2.31 7.26
CA ARG A 28 15.65 0.87 7.47
C ARG A 28 15.26 0.38 8.87
N SER A 29 15.44 1.23 9.89
CA SER A 29 15.17 0.93 11.30
C SER A 29 13.68 0.66 11.55
N VAL A 30 12.83 1.46 10.91
CA VAL A 30 11.37 1.42 11.06
C VAL A 30 10.64 0.84 9.84
N TRP A 31 11.38 0.43 8.80
CA TRP A 31 10.82 -0.07 7.54
C TRP A 31 9.79 0.89 6.92
N LEU A 32 10.27 2.12 6.70
CA LEU A 32 9.52 3.15 6.00
C LEU A 32 9.85 3.07 4.50
N ILE A 33 8.82 2.91 3.68
CA ILE A 33 8.94 2.81 2.23
C ILE A 33 8.17 3.98 1.62
N ASP A 34 8.87 4.83 0.90
CA ASP A 34 8.24 5.88 0.11
C ASP A 34 7.66 5.25 -1.16
N MET A 35 6.51 5.74 -1.59
CA MET A 35 5.75 5.24 -2.73
C MET A 35 5.26 6.42 -3.57
N GLU A 36 5.43 6.33 -4.88
CA GLU A 36 4.87 7.25 -5.86
C GLU A 36 3.70 6.58 -6.58
N GLY A 37 2.60 7.31 -6.73
CA GLY A 37 1.43 6.81 -7.44
C GLY A 37 1.73 6.59 -8.91
N ALA A 38 1.28 5.44 -9.43
CA ALA A 38 1.61 5.00 -10.79
C ALA A 38 1.01 5.94 -11.86
N PRO A 39 1.68 6.12 -13.01
CA PRO A 39 1.18 6.92 -14.11
C PRO A 39 -0.11 6.32 -14.70
N GLY A 40 -1.02 7.18 -15.11
CA GLY A 40 -2.35 6.78 -15.57
C GLY A 40 -3.22 6.23 -14.44
N THR A 41 -3.06 6.70 -13.20
CA THR A 41 -3.96 6.40 -12.08
C THR A 41 -4.47 7.70 -11.44
N LEU A 42 -5.48 7.62 -10.57
CA LEU A 42 -5.97 8.79 -9.81
C LEU A 42 -4.87 9.42 -8.93
N TYR A 43 -3.83 8.65 -8.61
CA TYR A 43 -2.76 9.02 -7.70
C TYR A 43 -1.47 9.40 -8.45
N GLU A 44 -1.50 9.55 -9.77
CA GLU A 44 -0.32 9.90 -10.56
C GLU A 44 0.40 11.13 -10.01
N GLY A 45 1.70 10.99 -9.73
CA GLY A 45 2.55 12.06 -9.19
C GLY A 45 2.39 12.33 -7.68
N GLU A 46 1.44 11.69 -7.02
CA GLU A 46 1.28 11.77 -5.56
C GLU A 46 2.35 10.92 -4.86
N LYS A 47 2.80 11.41 -3.70
CA LYS A 47 3.76 10.71 -2.85
C LYS A 47 3.09 10.24 -1.57
N PHE A 48 3.33 8.99 -1.24
CA PHE A 48 2.82 8.31 -0.05
C PHE A 48 3.97 7.67 0.71
N GLN A 49 3.74 7.38 1.99
CA GLN A 49 4.69 6.62 2.80
C GLN A 49 4.00 5.41 3.42
N LEU A 50 4.65 4.27 3.35
CA LEU A 50 4.19 3.01 3.93
C LEU A 50 5.09 2.64 5.11
N LEU A 51 4.46 2.39 6.26
CA LEU A 51 5.13 1.92 7.46
C LEU A 51 4.83 0.44 7.70
N PHE A 52 5.88 -0.38 7.75
CA PHE A 52 5.78 -1.80 8.07
C PHE A 52 6.15 -2.06 9.53
N LYS A 53 5.25 -2.73 10.26
CA LYS A 53 5.48 -3.17 11.64
C LYS A 53 5.43 -4.69 11.72
N PHE A 54 6.51 -5.29 12.22
CA PHE A 54 6.65 -6.74 12.33
C PHE A 54 6.46 -7.18 13.77
N SER A 55 5.68 -8.25 13.98
CA SER A 55 5.57 -8.91 15.28
C SER A 55 6.73 -9.89 15.51
N SER A 56 6.93 -10.32 16.76
CA SER A 56 7.92 -11.36 17.10
C SER A 56 7.60 -12.73 16.49
N ARG A 57 6.40 -12.92 15.93
CA ARG A 57 5.96 -14.17 15.27
C ARG A 57 6.12 -14.12 13.74
N TYR A 58 6.61 -13.03 13.18
CA TYR A 58 6.91 -12.96 11.75
C TYR A 58 7.92 -14.06 11.35
N PRO A 59 7.75 -14.76 10.21
CA PRO A 59 6.76 -14.58 9.14
C PRO A 59 5.47 -15.42 9.30
N PHE A 60 5.25 -16.06 10.45
CA PHE A 60 4.01 -16.82 10.68
C PHE A 60 2.80 -15.90 10.79
N ASP A 61 2.98 -14.76 11.43
CA ASP A 61 2.03 -13.65 11.38
C ASP A 61 2.42 -12.68 10.26
N SER A 62 1.43 -12.04 9.64
CA SER A 62 1.62 -10.97 8.67
C SER A 62 2.21 -9.71 9.32
N PRO A 63 2.93 -8.88 8.55
CA PRO A 63 3.30 -7.55 9.01
C PRO A 63 2.04 -6.67 9.03
N GLN A 64 1.98 -5.75 10.00
CA GLN A 64 1.01 -4.67 9.94
C GLN A 64 1.56 -3.59 9.00
N VAL A 65 0.72 -3.15 8.05
CA VAL A 65 1.09 -2.12 7.07
C VAL A 65 0.07 -0.99 7.10
N MET A 66 0.57 0.23 7.11
CA MET A 66 -0.25 1.44 7.10
C MET A 66 0.39 2.53 6.26
N PHE A 67 -0.44 3.33 5.60
CA PHE A 67 -0.04 4.63 5.10
C PHE A 67 0.23 5.57 6.27
N THR A 68 1.30 6.34 6.17
CA THR A 68 1.71 7.34 7.15
C THR A 68 2.07 8.65 6.45
N GLY A 69 2.23 9.70 7.24
CA GLY A 69 2.48 11.06 6.76
C GLY A 69 1.20 11.87 6.58
N GLU A 70 1.33 13.01 5.93
CA GLU A 70 0.22 13.95 5.74
C GLU A 70 -0.70 13.55 4.58
N ASN A 71 -0.19 12.74 3.63
CA ASN A 71 -0.92 12.32 2.45
C ASN A 71 -1.29 10.83 2.55
N ILE A 72 -2.57 10.54 2.80
CA ILE A 72 -3.13 9.18 2.85
C ILE A 72 -4.07 9.01 1.65
N PRO A 73 -3.90 7.96 0.83
CA PRO A 73 -4.75 7.76 -0.33
C PRO A 73 -6.17 7.39 0.09
N VAL A 74 -7.16 8.10 -0.48
CA VAL A 74 -8.56 7.76 -0.30
C VAL A 74 -8.88 6.54 -1.16
N HIS A 75 -9.09 5.39 -0.52
CA HIS A 75 -9.35 4.12 -1.20
C HIS A 75 -10.26 3.23 -0.33
N PRO A 76 -11.18 2.41 -0.89
CA PRO A 76 -12.07 1.55 -0.08
C PRO A 76 -11.37 0.57 0.87
N HIS A 77 -10.13 0.19 0.55
CA HIS A 77 -9.28 -0.68 1.37
C HIS A 77 -8.28 0.08 2.26
N VAL A 78 -8.37 1.42 2.31
CA VAL A 78 -7.52 2.27 3.16
C VAL A 78 -8.41 3.06 4.10
N TYR A 79 -8.24 2.82 5.40
CA TYR A 79 -8.95 3.54 6.44
C TYR A 79 -8.38 4.95 6.63
N SER A 80 -9.16 5.86 7.24
CA SER A 80 -8.74 7.24 7.50
C SER A 80 -7.51 7.36 8.41
N ASN A 81 -7.25 6.36 9.23
CA ASN A 81 -6.05 6.26 10.06
C ASN A 81 -4.84 5.64 9.32
N GLY A 82 -4.96 5.42 8.00
CA GLY A 82 -3.92 4.85 7.15
C GLY A 82 -3.84 3.33 7.15
N HIS A 83 -4.62 2.62 7.98
CA HIS A 83 -4.60 1.16 7.97
C HIS A 83 -5.06 0.59 6.63
N ILE A 84 -4.37 -0.45 6.17
CA ILE A 84 -4.64 -1.11 4.89
C ILE A 84 -5.34 -2.45 5.16
N CYS A 85 -6.45 -2.69 4.46
CA CYS A 85 -7.20 -3.93 4.51
C CYS A 85 -7.04 -4.70 3.20
N LEU A 86 -6.09 -5.64 3.17
CA LEU A 86 -5.90 -6.56 2.06
C LEU A 86 -5.94 -8.00 2.54
N SER A 87 -6.50 -8.91 1.74
CA SER A 87 -6.59 -10.33 2.08
C SER A 87 -5.21 -10.95 2.28
N ILE A 88 -4.20 -10.50 1.50
CA ILE A 88 -2.79 -10.89 1.66
C ILE A 88 -2.22 -10.57 3.04
N LEU A 89 -2.77 -9.57 3.76
CA LEU A 89 -2.35 -9.21 5.12
C LEU A 89 -3.17 -9.92 6.20
N THR A 90 -4.19 -10.69 5.81
CA THR A 90 -5.14 -11.34 6.70
C THR A 90 -5.29 -12.81 6.35
N GLU A 91 -6.35 -13.21 5.66
CA GLU A 91 -6.72 -14.61 5.39
C GLU A 91 -5.80 -15.31 4.39
N ASP A 92 -5.24 -14.58 3.42
CA ASP A 92 -4.35 -15.13 2.39
C ASP A 92 -2.87 -15.03 2.78
N TRP A 93 -2.56 -14.55 4.00
CA TRP A 93 -1.17 -14.49 4.44
C TRP A 93 -0.58 -15.89 4.58
N SER A 94 0.62 -16.07 4.06
CA SER A 94 1.42 -17.25 4.30
C SER A 94 2.89 -16.85 4.51
N PRO A 95 3.67 -17.64 5.27
CA PRO A 95 5.10 -17.39 5.46
C PRO A 95 5.92 -17.38 4.16
N ALA A 96 5.37 -17.85 3.04
CA ALA A 96 5.99 -17.81 1.73
C ALA A 96 5.95 -16.41 1.09
N LEU A 97 5.02 -15.55 1.51
CA LEU A 97 4.90 -14.18 1.02
C LEU A 97 5.97 -13.27 1.65
N SER A 98 6.41 -12.27 0.90
CA SER A 98 7.44 -11.31 1.32
C SER A 98 6.89 -9.88 1.37
N VAL A 99 7.64 -8.96 1.98
CA VAL A 99 7.33 -7.52 1.95
C VAL A 99 7.23 -7.00 0.51
N GLN A 100 8.07 -7.47 -0.42
CA GLN A 100 7.94 -7.11 -1.84
C GLN A 100 6.58 -7.54 -2.42
N SER A 101 6.10 -8.75 -2.11
CA SER A 101 4.77 -9.21 -2.55
C SER A 101 3.65 -8.33 -1.99
N VAL A 102 3.77 -7.90 -0.75
CA VAL A 102 2.83 -6.96 -0.12
C VAL A 102 2.85 -5.60 -0.82
N CYS A 103 4.04 -5.03 -1.07
CA CYS A 103 4.22 -3.79 -1.80
C CYS A 103 3.58 -3.84 -3.20
N LEU A 104 3.83 -4.90 -3.96
CA LEU A 104 3.23 -5.11 -5.28
C LEU A 104 1.70 -5.20 -5.21
N SER A 105 1.17 -5.85 -4.17
CA SER A 105 -0.27 -5.93 -3.95
C SER A 105 -0.89 -4.55 -3.66
N ILE A 106 -0.20 -3.70 -2.90
CA ILE A 106 -0.63 -2.32 -2.62
C ILE A 106 -0.60 -1.46 -3.90
N ILE A 107 0.46 -1.57 -4.72
CA ILE A 107 0.52 -0.91 -6.04
C ILE A 107 -0.66 -1.34 -6.90
N SER A 108 -0.89 -2.66 -6.99
CA SER A 108 -1.99 -3.21 -7.79
C SER A 108 -3.35 -2.72 -7.29
N MET A 109 -3.56 -2.68 -5.97
CA MET A 109 -4.78 -2.15 -5.36
C MET A 109 -5.05 -0.71 -5.78
N LEU A 110 -4.06 0.19 -5.64
CA LEU A 110 -4.22 1.61 -5.99
C LEU A 110 -4.42 1.82 -7.51
N SER A 111 -3.76 1.02 -8.34
CA SER A 111 -3.89 1.09 -9.80
C SER A 111 -5.24 0.54 -10.31
N ASN A 112 -5.77 -0.52 -9.69
CA ASN A 112 -7.02 -1.17 -10.11
C ASN A 112 -8.27 -0.31 -9.88
N LEU A 113 -8.22 0.68 -8.98
CA LEU A 113 -9.32 1.63 -8.82
C LEU A 113 -9.67 2.26 -10.17
N MET A 114 -8.70 2.46 -11.07
CA MET A 114 -8.97 3.01 -12.39
C MET A 114 -9.89 2.14 -13.25
N GLN A 115 -9.86 0.80 -13.14
CA GLN A 115 -10.80 -0.07 -13.86
C GLN A 115 -12.23 0.11 -13.33
N GLY A 116 -12.37 0.25 -12.01
CA GLY A 116 -13.67 0.50 -11.36
C GLY A 116 -14.26 1.86 -11.74
N VAL A 117 -13.49 2.95 -11.61
CA VAL A 117 -13.98 4.29 -12.02
C VAL A 117 -14.14 4.43 -13.53
N ALA A 118 -13.29 3.83 -14.36
CA ALA A 118 -13.50 3.82 -15.81
C ALA A 118 -14.80 3.09 -16.17
N HIS A 119 -15.08 1.93 -15.55
CA HIS A 119 -16.36 1.23 -15.73
C HIS A 119 -17.55 2.05 -15.22
N MET A 120 -17.40 2.78 -14.11
CA MET A 120 -18.44 3.68 -13.60
C MET A 120 -18.66 4.91 -14.49
N ILE A 121 -17.62 5.47 -15.11
CA ILE A 121 -17.73 6.55 -16.11
C ILE A 121 -18.42 6.04 -17.37
N LEU A 122 -17.98 4.88 -17.89
CA LEU A 122 -18.58 4.27 -19.08
C LEU A 122 -20.06 3.90 -18.87
N LYS A 123 -20.44 3.58 -17.63
CA LYS A 123 -21.84 3.36 -17.23
C LYS A 123 -22.61 4.65 -16.90
N GLY A 124 -22.00 5.83 -17.00
CA GLY A 124 -22.63 7.12 -16.69
C GLY A 124 -22.96 7.32 -15.21
N ILE A 125 -22.35 6.52 -14.32
CA ILE A 125 -22.55 6.55 -12.87
C ILE A 125 -21.66 7.63 -12.23
N TRP A 126 -20.50 7.94 -12.85
CA TRP A 126 -19.53 8.90 -12.34
C TRP A 126 -19.22 9.98 -13.39
N ASN A 127 -19.46 11.25 -13.05
CA ASN A 127 -19.08 12.42 -13.86
C ASN A 127 -17.81 13.07 -13.28
N TYR A 128 -16.91 13.54 -14.15
CA TYR A 128 -15.61 14.14 -13.79
C TYR A 128 -15.69 15.29 -12.77
N THR A 129 -16.83 15.97 -12.64
CA THR A 129 -17.09 16.98 -11.61
C THR A 129 -17.13 16.42 -10.19
N ASN A 130 -17.32 15.11 -10.02
CA ASN A 130 -17.33 14.41 -8.73
C ASN A 130 -15.93 14.05 -8.19
N ALA A 131 -14.87 14.21 -8.98
CA ALA A 131 -13.51 14.05 -8.48
C ALA A 131 -13.16 15.10 -7.40
N LEU A 132 -13.73 16.30 -7.50
CA LEU A 132 -13.67 17.30 -6.43
C LEU A 132 -14.47 16.89 -5.19
N TRP A 133 -15.59 16.19 -5.37
CA TRP A 133 -16.45 15.74 -4.27
C TRP A 133 -15.81 14.60 -3.45
N VAL A 134 -15.01 13.71 -4.04
CA VAL A 134 -14.27 12.68 -3.28
C VAL A 134 -13.20 13.32 -2.38
N ARG A 135 -12.56 14.43 -2.80
CA ARG A 135 -11.67 15.22 -1.92
C ARG A 135 -12.44 15.97 -0.82
N ILE A 136 -13.68 16.37 -1.07
CA ILE A 136 -14.51 17.10 -0.09
C ILE A 136 -15.16 16.14 0.93
N GLN A 137 -15.55 14.93 0.54
CA GLN A 137 -16.11 13.95 1.48
C GLN A 137 -15.08 13.43 2.50
N ALA A 138 -13.80 13.45 2.16
CA ALA A 138 -12.71 13.13 3.10
C ALA A 138 -12.44 14.25 4.14
N LEU A 139 -13.05 15.43 3.99
CA LEU A 139 -12.90 16.57 4.91
C LEU A 139 -14.11 16.77 5.84
N VAL A 140 -15.14 15.91 5.78
CA VAL A 140 -16.38 16.05 6.59
C VAL A 140 -16.65 14.84 7.51
N LEU A 141 -15.62 14.07 7.86
CA LEU A 141 -15.65 13.10 8.98
C LEU A 141 -14.41 13.29 9.84
#